data_AF-A0A3S3Q798-F1
#
_entry.id   AF-A0A3S3Q798-F1
#
_cell.length_a   1.000
_cell.length_b   1.000
_cell.length_c   1.000
_cell.angle_alpha   90.00
_cell.angle_beta   90.00
_cell.angle_gamma   90.00
#
_symmetry.space_group_name_H-M   'P 1'
#
loop_
_entity.id
_entity.type
_entity.pdbx_description
1 polymer ?
#
loop_
_entity_poly.entity_id
_entity_poly.type
_entity_poly.pdbx_seq_one_letter_code
_entity_poly.pdbx_strand_id
1 'polypeptide(L)'
;MSTRLLLMRHGEAEAMVGKDEDRALTALGEQQVIASAGVLAAYGVQRILASPYKRAQQTAALVGKTLGTPFTTSELLVPEADPASALQTLPLEDEVLLLVCHMPLVSRMAGWLVEGEGAWGPGFGTADVAVIEAEWVGPGLGVMRAMLGPRGHL
;
A
#
# COMPACT_ATOMS: atom_id res chain seq x y z
N MET A 1 5.39 -9.07 -19.88
CA MET A 1 4.24 -9.06 -18.95
C MET A 1 4.34 -7.77 -18.14
N SER A 2 3.26 -7.26 -17.54
CA SER A 2 3.29 -6.00 -16.79
C SER A 2 3.07 -6.27 -15.31
N THR A 3 3.94 -5.74 -14.46
CA THR A 3 3.77 -5.79 -13.00
C THR A 3 2.63 -4.86 -12.60
N ARG A 4 1.80 -5.31 -11.66
CA ARG A 4 0.76 -4.46 -11.07
C ARG A 4 1.09 -4.18 -9.60
N LEU A 5 1.39 -2.92 -9.31
CA LEU A 5 1.68 -2.43 -7.97
C LEU A 5 0.41 -1.84 -7.36
N LEU A 6 0.01 -2.37 -6.21
CA LEU A 6 -1.07 -1.83 -5.40
C LEU A 6 -0.45 -1.14 -4.19
N LEU A 7 -0.65 0.17 -4.08
CA LEU A 7 -0.11 0.96 -2.96
C LEU A 7 -1.23 1.26 -1.98
N MET A 8 -1.15 0.75 -0.77
CA MET A 8 -2.18 0.90 0.25
C MET A 8 -1.65 1.70 1.44
N ARG A 9 -2.41 2.73 1.85
CA ARG A 9 -2.21 3.33 3.17
C ARG A 9 -2.86 2.42 4.22
N HIS A 10 -2.18 2.23 5.36
CA HIS A 10 -2.75 1.52 6.50
C HIS A 10 -4.16 2.02 6.88
N GLY A 11 -4.96 1.16 7.53
CA GLY A 11 -6.28 1.51 8.06
C GLY A 11 -6.22 2.56 9.17
N GLU A 12 -7.37 3.10 9.56
CA GLU A 12 -7.43 4.08 10.65
C GLU A 12 -6.80 3.52 11.94
N ALA A 13 -5.93 4.29 12.57
CA ALA A 13 -5.19 3.89 13.76
C ALA A 13 -5.54 4.80 14.94
N GLU A 14 -5.41 4.26 16.14
CA GLU A 14 -5.65 4.96 17.41
C GLU A 14 -4.90 6.29 17.48
N ALA A 15 -5.37 7.21 18.31
CA ALA A 15 -4.65 8.45 18.58
C ALA A 15 -3.25 8.15 19.13
N MET A 16 -2.31 9.08 18.96
CA MET A 16 -0.94 8.89 19.41
C MET A 16 -0.89 8.91 20.94
N VAL A 17 -0.81 7.72 21.53
CA VAL A 17 -0.60 7.50 22.96
C VAL A 17 0.63 6.61 23.09
N GLY A 18 1.79 7.22 23.35
CA GLY A 18 3.08 6.51 23.39
C GLY A 18 3.82 6.58 22.04
N LYS A 19 4.48 5.48 21.66
CA LYS A 19 5.27 5.41 20.42
C LYS A 19 4.36 5.31 19.20
N ASP A 20 4.70 6.02 18.13
CA ASP A 20 3.88 6.00 16.90
C ASP A 20 3.81 4.60 16.26
N GLU A 21 4.92 3.86 16.27
CA GLU A 21 5.04 2.52 15.69
C GLU A 21 4.10 1.47 16.33
N ASP A 22 3.71 1.68 17.60
CA ASP A 22 2.91 0.77 18.41
C ASP A 22 1.40 1.01 18.30
N ARG A 23 0.96 2.05 17.60
CA ARG A 23 -0.45 2.39 17.43
C ARG A 23 -1.18 1.27 16.70
N ALA A 24 -2.26 0.77 17.30
CA ALA A 24 -3.12 -0.24 16.69
C ALA A 24 -4.13 0.40 15.74
N LEU A 25 -4.73 -0.41 14.88
CA LEU A 25 -5.95 -0.04 14.17
C LEU A 25 -7.09 0.22 15.16
N THR A 26 -7.94 1.19 14.83
CA THR A 26 -9.26 1.34 15.48
C THR A 26 -10.20 0.26 14.94
N ALA A 27 -11.30 -0.02 15.67
CA ALA A 27 -12.35 -0.92 15.17
C ALA A 27 -12.93 -0.45 13.81
N LEU A 28 -13.04 0.88 13.62
CA LEU A 28 -13.46 1.46 12.34
C LEU A 28 -12.40 1.21 11.26
N GLY A 29 -11.12 1.39 11.58
CA GLY A 29 -10.00 1.10 10.69
C GLY A 29 -9.96 -0.35 10.22
N GLU A 30 -10.23 -1.30 11.12
CA GLU A 30 -10.34 -2.72 10.75
C GLU A 30 -11.48 -2.97 9.75
N GLN A 31 -12.66 -2.38 9.98
CA GLN A 31 -13.80 -2.49 9.06
C GLN A 31 -13.50 -1.89 7.69
N GLN A 32 -12.85 -0.72 7.64
CA GLN A 32 -12.41 -0.08 6.41
C GLN A 32 -11.42 -0.95 5.63
N VAL A 33 -10.44 -1.54 6.33
CA VAL A 33 -9.47 -2.43 5.69
C VAL A 33 -10.15 -3.66 5.10
N ILE A 34 -11.10 -4.27 5.81
CA ILE A 34 -11.85 -5.43 5.31
C ILE A 34 -12.66 -5.05 4.06
N ALA A 35 -13.30 -3.87 4.06
CA ALA A 35 -14.02 -3.38 2.89
C ALA A 35 -13.10 -3.19 1.68
N SER A 36 -11.94 -2.51 1.85
CA SER A 36 -10.94 -2.37 0.80
C SER A 36 -10.42 -3.72 0.32
N ALA A 37 -10.13 -4.65 1.23
CA ALA A 37 -9.67 -6.00 0.89
C ALA A 37 -10.69 -6.77 0.02
N GLY A 38 -11.99 -6.62 0.28
CA GLY A 38 -13.04 -7.20 -0.56
C GLY A 38 -12.98 -6.71 -2.02
N VAL A 39 -12.66 -5.42 -2.23
CA VAL A 39 -12.46 -4.87 -3.59
C VAL A 39 -11.17 -5.42 -4.21
N LEU A 40 -10.10 -5.59 -3.42
CA LEU A 40 -8.81 -6.11 -3.89
C LEU A 40 -8.89 -7.55 -4.41
N ALA A 41 -9.89 -8.33 -4.01
CA ALA A 41 -10.08 -9.69 -4.51
C ALA A 41 -10.18 -9.75 -6.05
N ALA A 42 -10.76 -8.72 -6.69
CA ALA A 42 -10.88 -8.64 -8.14
C ALA A 42 -9.53 -8.42 -8.87
N TYR A 43 -8.49 -8.02 -8.15
CA TYR A 43 -7.17 -7.73 -8.71
C TYR A 43 -6.21 -8.93 -8.65
N GLY A 44 -6.56 -9.98 -7.91
CA GLY A 44 -5.73 -11.19 -7.81
C GLY A 44 -4.37 -10.95 -7.15
N VAL A 45 -4.35 -10.33 -5.96
CA VAL A 45 -3.12 -10.05 -5.22
C VAL A 45 -2.37 -11.35 -4.87
N GLN A 46 -1.15 -11.48 -5.37
CA GLN A 46 -0.32 -12.67 -5.21
C GLN A 46 0.66 -12.54 -4.04
N ARG A 47 1.04 -11.30 -3.70
CA ARG A 47 1.98 -11.02 -2.63
C ARG A 47 1.67 -9.74 -1.90
N ILE A 48 1.92 -9.74 -0.59
CA ILE A 48 1.71 -8.59 0.28
C ILE A 48 3.00 -8.29 1.03
N LEU A 49 3.45 -7.04 0.97
CA LEU A 49 4.53 -6.50 1.79
C LEU A 49 3.97 -5.42 2.71
N ALA A 50 4.41 -5.43 3.96
CA ALA A 50 3.93 -4.48 4.96
C ALA A 50 5.09 -3.83 5.73
N SER A 51 4.93 -2.54 6.03
CA SER A 51 5.78 -1.85 6.99
C SER A 51 5.78 -2.56 8.35
N PRO A 52 6.88 -2.53 9.12
CA PRO A 52 6.96 -3.13 10.46
C PRO A 52 6.00 -2.50 11.48
N TYR A 53 5.47 -1.29 11.23
CA TYR A 53 4.59 -0.60 12.18
C TYR A 53 3.29 -1.37 12.39
N LYS A 54 2.83 -1.44 13.65
CA LYS A 54 1.73 -2.31 14.08
C LYS A 54 0.45 -2.13 13.25
N ARG A 55 0.04 -0.90 12.98
CA ARG A 55 -1.12 -0.58 12.13
C ARG A 55 -1.01 -1.11 10.70
N ALA A 56 0.19 -1.10 10.11
CA ALA A 56 0.43 -1.64 8.77
C ALA A 56 0.43 -3.17 8.79
N GLN A 57 1.02 -3.78 9.82
CA GLN A 57 0.99 -5.23 10.06
C GLN A 57 -0.45 -5.75 10.23
N GLN A 58 -1.26 -5.08 11.05
CA GLN A 58 -2.68 -5.41 11.24
C GLN A 58 -3.49 -5.23 9.95
N THR A 59 -3.20 -4.17 9.18
CA THR A 59 -3.84 -3.96 7.87
C THR A 59 -3.52 -5.12 6.93
N ALA A 60 -2.24 -5.48 6.80
CA ALA A 60 -1.80 -6.58 5.95
C ALA A 60 -2.35 -7.94 6.40
N ALA A 61 -2.45 -8.18 7.70
CA ALA A 61 -3.04 -9.40 8.25
C ALA A 61 -4.53 -9.53 7.89
N LEU A 62 -5.30 -8.44 7.96
CA LEU A 62 -6.72 -8.43 7.58
C LEU A 62 -6.90 -8.63 6.07
N VAL A 63 -6.09 -7.95 5.25
CA VAL A 63 -6.11 -8.12 3.79
C VAL A 63 -5.73 -9.56 3.44
N GLY A 64 -4.62 -10.06 3.99
CA GLY A 64 -4.13 -11.41 3.74
C GLY A 64 -5.13 -12.49 4.14
N LYS A 65 -5.80 -12.33 5.28
CA LYS A 65 -6.89 -13.22 5.70
C LYS A 65 -8.06 -13.20 4.71
N THR A 66 -8.42 -12.03 4.20
CA THR A 66 -9.54 -11.87 3.26
C THR A 66 -9.22 -12.48 1.90
N LEU A 67 -7.97 -12.34 1.44
CA LEU A 67 -7.54 -12.80 0.12
C LEU A 67 -6.96 -14.22 0.11
N GLY A 68 -6.66 -14.79 1.28
CA GLY A 68 -5.93 -16.06 1.39
C GLY A 68 -4.43 -15.94 1.07
N THR A 69 -3.86 -14.74 1.16
CA THR A 69 -2.48 -14.43 0.77
C THR A 69 -1.64 -14.07 2.00
N PRO A 70 -0.52 -14.75 2.28
CA PRO A 70 0.37 -14.37 3.38
C PRO A 70 1.06 -13.02 3.08
N PHE A 71 1.50 -12.34 4.14
CA PHE A 71 2.29 -11.12 4.00
C PHE A 71 3.68 -11.31 4.61
N THR A 72 4.64 -10.52 4.12
CA THR A 72 5.97 -10.40 4.74
C THR A 72 6.27 -8.95 5.11
N THR A 73 7.11 -8.78 6.12
CA THR A 73 7.51 -7.45 6.61
C THR A 73 8.65 -6.89 5.77
N SER A 74 8.60 -5.59 5.47
CA SER A 74 9.66 -4.85 4.79
C SER A 74 9.95 -3.53 5.51
N GLU A 75 11.19 -3.36 5.93
CA GLU A 75 11.71 -2.13 6.54
C GLU A 75 11.70 -0.94 5.57
N LEU A 76 11.62 -1.21 4.26
CA LEU A 76 11.58 -0.16 3.23
C LEU A 76 10.21 0.50 3.08
N LEU A 77 9.22 0.10 3.88
CA LEU A 77 7.86 0.64 3.85
C LEU A 77 7.53 1.54 5.05
N VAL A 78 8.52 1.90 5.88
CA VAL A 78 8.35 2.89 6.96
C VAL A 78 8.09 4.29 6.41
N PRO A 79 7.41 5.20 7.16
CA PRO A 79 7.03 6.53 6.65
C PRO A 79 8.19 7.36 6.08
N GLU A 80 9.38 7.20 6.63
CA GLU A 80 10.59 7.97 6.33
C GLU A 80 11.41 7.38 5.17
N ALA A 81 11.02 6.21 4.64
CA ALA A 81 11.75 5.55 3.58
C ALA A 81 11.79 6.40 2.30
N ASP A 82 12.82 6.14 1.48
CA ASP A 82 12.94 6.73 0.16
C ASP A 82 12.11 5.90 -0.86
N PRO A 83 11.22 6.52 -1.65
CA PRO A 83 10.37 5.83 -2.62
C PRO A 83 11.15 5.01 -3.65
N ALA A 84 12.26 5.56 -4.18
CA ALA A 84 13.05 4.88 -5.19
C ALA A 84 13.70 3.63 -4.58
N SER A 85 14.31 3.78 -3.41
CA SER A 85 14.89 2.67 -2.65
C SER A 85 13.85 1.60 -2.31
N ALA A 86 12.63 2.00 -1.91
CA ALA A 86 11.55 1.09 -1.56
C ALA A 86 11.00 0.31 -2.75
N LEU A 87 10.96 0.91 -3.95
CA LEU A 87 10.37 0.31 -5.14
C LEU A 87 11.38 -0.48 -5.98
N GLN A 88 12.62 0.03 -6.14
CA GLN A 88 13.64 -0.60 -6.99
C GLN A 88 14.23 -1.88 -6.40
N THR A 89 14.10 -2.08 -5.09
CA THR A 89 14.60 -3.27 -4.39
C THR A 89 13.57 -4.40 -4.32
N LEU A 90 12.35 -4.16 -4.79
CA LEU A 90 11.31 -5.17 -4.81
C LEU A 90 11.66 -6.22 -5.86
N PRO A 91 11.71 -7.51 -5.52
CA PRO A 91 11.79 -8.54 -6.53
C PRO A 91 10.42 -8.60 -7.21
N LEU A 92 10.37 -8.13 -8.45
CA LEU A 92 9.16 -8.13 -9.27
C LEU A 92 9.23 -9.33 -10.21
N GLU A 93 8.33 -10.28 -9.98
CA GLU A 93 8.25 -11.53 -10.74
C GLU A 93 6.93 -11.58 -11.52
N ASP A 94 6.67 -10.58 -12.38
CA ASP A 94 5.43 -10.47 -13.16
C ASP A 94 4.15 -10.72 -12.32
N GLU A 95 4.12 -10.18 -11.10
CA GLU A 95 3.09 -10.43 -10.10
C GLU A 95 2.23 -9.20 -9.76
N VAL A 96 1.12 -9.45 -9.06
CA VAL A 96 0.28 -8.40 -8.47
C VAL A 96 0.70 -8.24 -7.00
N LEU A 97 1.44 -7.17 -6.73
CA LEU A 97 2.08 -6.91 -5.45
C LEU A 97 1.36 -5.77 -4.70
N LEU A 98 0.91 -6.06 -3.48
CA LEU A 98 0.37 -5.06 -2.56
C LEU A 98 1.43 -4.57 -1.57
N LEU A 99 1.61 -3.25 -1.47
CA LEU A 99 2.48 -2.59 -0.51
C LEU A 99 1.63 -1.83 0.52
N VAL A 100 1.67 -2.25 1.78
CA VAL A 100 0.95 -1.60 2.89
C VAL A 100 1.91 -0.69 3.66
N CYS A 101 1.67 0.62 3.57
CA CYS A 101 2.59 1.66 4.07
C CYS A 101 1.85 2.89 4.62
N HIS A 102 2.51 4.05 4.60
CA HIS A 102 2.11 5.25 5.35
C HIS A 102 2.17 6.51 4.49
N MET A 103 1.53 7.59 4.97
CA MET A 103 1.92 8.93 4.53
C MET A 103 3.26 9.32 5.18
N PRO A 104 4.14 10.07 4.48
CA PRO A 104 4.00 10.54 3.10
C PRO A 104 4.43 9.51 2.04
N LEU A 105 5.07 8.40 2.44
CA LEU A 105 5.68 7.43 1.52
C LEU A 105 4.73 6.95 0.41
N VAL A 106 3.50 6.57 0.74
CA VAL A 106 2.52 6.04 -0.22
C VAL A 106 2.24 7.00 -1.37
N SER A 107 2.07 8.29 -1.06
CA SER A 107 1.85 9.34 -2.04
C SER A 107 3.11 9.61 -2.86
N ARG A 108 4.28 9.61 -2.22
CA ARG A 108 5.57 9.78 -2.91
C ARG A 108 5.90 8.60 -3.83
N MET A 109 5.57 7.37 -3.46
CA MET A 109 5.71 6.19 -4.33
C MET A 109 4.79 6.29 -5.55
N ALA A 110 3.52 6.67 -5.34
CA ALA A 110 2.59 6.87 -6.44
C ALA A 110 3.08 7.97 -7.41
N GLY A 111 3.51 9.12 -6.86
CA GLY A 111 4.08 10.21 -7.66
C GLY A 111 5.34 9.80 -8.40
N TRP A 112 6.25 9.11 -7.73
CA TRP A 112 7.48 8.62 -8.35
C TRP A 112 7.17 7.68 -9.53
N LEU A 113 6.28 6.72 -9.35
CA LEU A 113 5.91 5.78 -10.42
C LEU A 113 5.22 6.48 -11.59
N VAL A 114 4.31 7.41 -11.36
CA VAL A 114 3.41 7.95 -12.40
C VAL A 114 3.95 9.23 -13.04
N GLU A 115 4.50 10.13 -12.25
CA GLU A 115 4.92 11.48 -12.68
C GLU A 115 6.45 11.61 -12.80
N GLY A 116 7.20 10.82 -12.01
CA GLY A 116 8.66 10.80 -12.05
C GLY A 116 9.34 11.37 -10.82
N GLU A 117 10.62 11.72 -10.98
CA GLU A 117 11.52 12.00 -9.86
C GLU A 117 11.08 13.21 -9.02
N GLY A 118 11.07 13.07 -7.69
CA GLY A 118 10.69 14.13 -6.76
C GLY A 118 9.19 14.48 -6.73
N ALA A 119 8.35 13.81 -7.52
CA ALA A 119 6.93 14.12 -7.62
C ALA A 119 6.12 13.61 -6.41
N TRP A 120 5.05 14.34 -6.10
CA TRP A 120 4.02 13.93 -5.15
C TRP A 120 2.83 13.35 -5.90
N GLY A 121 2.36 12.19 -5.47
CA GLY A 121 1.15 11.57 -6.00
C GLY A 121 -0.12 12.11 -5.34
N PRO A 122 -1.26 11.43 -5.54
CA PRO A 122 -2.52 11.82 -4.91
C PRO A 122 -2.46 11.71 -3.38
N GLY A 123 -3.45 12.31 -2.72
CA GLY A 123 -3.71 12.08 -1.31
C GLY A 123 -4.29 10.68 -1.07
N PHE A 124 -3.92 10.07 0.05
CA PHE A 124 -4.46 8.78 0.48
C PHE A 124 -5.21 8.93 1.80
N GLY A 125 -6.50 8.62 1.80
CA GLY A 125 -7.25 8.29 3.01
C GLY A 125 -6.78 6.98 3.62
N THR A 126 -7.16 6.72 4.87
CA THR A 126 -6.86 5.44 5.52
C THR A 126 -7.57 4.31 4.79
N ALA A 127 -6.85 3.20 4.56
CA ALA A 127 -7.29 2.07 3.75
C ALA A 127 -7.54 2.36 2.26
N ASP A 128 -7.15 3.52 1.74
CA ASP A 128 -7.17 3.77 0.29
C ASP A 128 -6.04 3.00 -0.42
N VAL A 129 -6.30 2.60 -1.66
CA VAL A 129 -5.38 1.84 -2.51
C VAL A 129 -5.28 2.46 -3.90
N ALA A 130 -4.05 2.76 -4.35
CA ALA A 130 -3.77 3.08 -5.75
C ALA A 130 -3.43 1.80 -6.50
N VAL A 131 -4.00 1.63 -7.69
CA VAL A 131 -3.65 0.56 -8.62
C VAL A 131 -2.80 1.15 -9.72
N ILE A 132 -1.54 0.71 -9.81
CA ILE A 132 -0.57 1.19 -10.79
C ILE A 132 -0.09 -0.01 -11.61
N GLU A 133 -0.09 0.14 -12.93
CA GLU A 133 0.52 -0.82 -13.84
C GLU A 133 1.82 -0.26 -14.38
N ALA A 134 2.86 -1.08 -14.40
CA ALA A 134 4.15 -0.72 -14.97
C ALA A 134 4.77 -1.93 -15.66
N GLU A 135 5.35 -1.74 -16.84
CA GLU A 135 6.17 -2.77 -17.47
C GLU A 135 7.52 -2.89 -16.74
N TRP A 136 8.06 -1.74 -16.32
CA TRP A 136 9.30 -1.64 -15.55
C TRP A 136 9.09 -0.68 -14.38
N VAL A 137 9.65 -0.99 -13.22
CA VAL A 137 9.62 -0.06 -12.09
C VAL A 137 10.70 1.00 -12.26
N GLY A 138 10.25 2.21 -12.56
CA GLY A 138 11.08 3.38 -12.77
C GLY A 138 10.25 4.66 -12.62
N PRO A 139 10.93 5.82 -12.52
CA PRO A 139 10.26 7.09 -12.36
C PRO A 139 9.45 7.41 -13.62
N GLY A 140 8.14 7.69 -13.48
CA GLY A 140 7.25 8.05 -14.58
C GLY A 140 6.93 6.90 -15.56
N LEU A 141 7.22 5.65 -15.19
CA LEU A 141 6.95 4.46 -16.03
C LEU A 141 5.67 3.72 -15.66
N GLY A 142 4.99 4.16 -14.60
CA GLY A 142 3.73 3.62 -14.13
C GLY A 142 2.53 4.38 -14.69
N VAL A 143 1.42 3.67 -14.86
CA VAL A 143 0.12 4.25 -15.20
C VAL A 143 -0.86 3.94 -14.08
N MET A 144 -1.38 5.00 -13.44
CA MET A 144 -2.44 4.86 -12.45
C MET A 144 -3.74 4.44 -13.14
N ARG A 145 -4.27 3.28 -12.74
CA ARG A 145 -5.50 2.69 -13.30
C ARG A 145 -6.73 3.00 -12.47
N ALA A 146 -6.56 3.07 -11.15
CA ALA A 146 -7.66 3.34 -10.23
C ALA A 146 -7.16 3.85 -8.89
N MET A 147 -8.02 4.60 -8.21
CA MET A 147 -7.98 4.83 -6.77
C MET A 147 -9.19 4.13 -6.15
N LEU A 148 -8.92 3.30 -5.15
CA LEU A 148 -9.92 2.51 -4.44
C LEU A 148 -9.97 2.98 -3.00
N GLY A 149 -11.15 2.98 -2.40
CA GLY A 149 -11.31 3.26 -0.98
C GLY A 149 -12.35 2.36 -0.33
N PRO A 150 -12.47 2.42 1.01
CA PRO A 150 -13.40 1.59 1.78
C PRO A 150 -14.89 1.86 1.46
N ARG A 151 -15.19 2.92 0.68
CA ARG A 151 -16.56 3.28 0.23
C ARG A 151 -16.82 2.97 -1.25
N GLY A 152 -15.89 2.31 -1.96
CA GLY A 152 -15.95 2.09 -3.42
C GLY A 152 -14.97 3.00 -4.18
N HIS A 153 -15.05 2.99 -5.52
CA HIS A 153 -14.20 3.82 -6.39
C HIS A 153 -14.35 5.31 -6.05
N LEU A 154 -13.20 5.99 -5.85
CA LEU A 154 -13.12 7.44 -5.72
C LEU A 154 -12.96 8.10 -7.09
#